data_AF-A0A4Y3VSF1-F1
#
_entry.id   AF-A0A4Y3VSF1-F1
#
_cell.length_a   1.000
_cell.length_b   1.000
_cell.length_c   1.000
_cell.angle_alpha   90.00
_cell.angle_beta   90.00
_cell.angle_gamma   90.00
#
_symmetry.space_group_name_H-M   'P 1'
#
loop_
_entity.id
_entity.type
_entity.pdbx_description
1 polymer ?
#
loop_
_entity_poly.entity_id
_entity_poly.type
_entity_poly.pdbx_seq_one_letter_code
_entity_poly.pdbx_strand_id
1 'polypeptide(L)' 'MSTPFFPPDWTVLDIIEVGEKLARETPERGKVKITHDGVRVVGLVVRDRLSTFFPAR' A
#
# COMPACT_ATOMS: atom_id res chain seq x y z
N MET A 1 -11.19 0.19 16.35
CA MET A 1 -10.46 0.05 15.07
C MET A 1 -9.57 1.27 14.92
N SER A 2 -8.25 1.11 14.81
CA SER A 2 -7.35 2.22 14.46
C SER A 2 -7.43 2.41 12.94
N THR A 3 -7.92 3.56 12.49
CA THR A 3 -7.81 3.94 11.08
C THR A 3 -6.33 3.89 10.68
N PRO A 4 -5.96 3.18 9.60
CA PRO A 4 -4.60 3.26 9.08
C PRO A 4 -4.34 4.71 8.67
N PHE A 5 -3.48 5.39 9.42
CA PHE A 5 -3.10 6.77 9.15
C PHE A 5 -1.87 6.75 8.26
N PHE A 6 -2.01 7.28 7.04
CA PHE A 6 -0.87 7.64 6.21
C PHE A 6 -0.06 8.74 6.91
N PRO A 7 1.25 8.83 6.61
CA PRO A 7 2.08 9.93 7.08
C PRO A 7 1.38 11.28 6.79
N PRO A 8 1.35 12.22 7.75
CA PRO A 8 0.62 13.47 7.59
C PRO A 8 1.21 14.39 6.50
N ASP A 9 2.45 14.13 6.11
CA ASP A 9 3.21 14.79 5.05
C ASP A 9 2.93 14.22 3.66
N TRP A 10 2.27 13.06 3.55
CA TRP A 10 1.88 12.51 2.25
C TRP A 10 0.66 13.22 1.70
N THR A 11 0.78 13.63 0.43
CA THR A 11 -0.33 14.11 -0.37
C THR A 11 -1.17 12.95 -0.89
N VAL A 12 -2.33 13.28 -1.47
CA VAL A 12 -3.14 12.29 -2.20
C VAL A 12 -2.36 11.68 -3.37
N LEU A 13 -1.45 12.43 -4.00
CA LEU A 13 -0.65 11.92 -5.12
C LEU A 13 0.34 10.86 -4.67
N ASP A 14 0.97 11.04 -3.50
CA ASP A 14 1.89 10.06 -2.92
C ASP A 14 1.15 8.74 -2.61
N ILE A 15 -0.07 8.84 -2.08
CA ILE A 15 -0.93 7.68 -1.81
C ILE A 15 -1.29 6.95 -3.11
N ILE A 16 -1.60 7.67 -4.18
CA ILE A 16 -1.88 7.08 -5.51
C ILE A 16 -0.62 6.38 -6.04
N GLU A 17 0.54 7.03 -5.99
CA GLU A 17 1.80 6.48 -6.46
C GLU A 17 2.15 5.15 -5.75
N VAL A 18 1.95 5.10 -4.43
CA VAL A 18 2.09 3.88 -3.62
C VAL A 18 1.13 2.79 -4.07
N GLY A 19 -0.15 3.14 -4.29
CA GLY A 19 -1.16 2.21 -4.79
C GLY A 19 -0.75 1.61 -6.14
N GLU A 20 -0.24 2.43 -7.05
CA GLU A 20 0.24 1.97 -8.35
C GLU A 20 1.48 1.08 -8.25
N LYS A 21 2.45 1.42 -7.38
CA LYS A 21 3.62 0.58 -7.10
C LYS A 21 3.20 -0.80 -6.60
N LEU A 22 2.30 -0.85 -5.63
CA LEU A 22 1.76 -2.10 -5.09
C LEU A 22 1.00 -2.91 -6.15
N ALA A 23 0.22 -2.25 -7.01
CA ALA A 23 -0.51 -2.92 -8.09
C ALA A 23 0.44 -3.56 -9.12
N ARG A 24 1.56 -2.91 -9.46
CA ARG A 24 2.58 -3.47 -10.36
C ARG A 24 3.31 -4.67 -9.76
N GLU A 25 3.51 -4.67 -8.45
CA GLU A 25 4.19 -5.74 -7.71
C GLU A 25 3.21 -6.82 -7.19
N THR A 26 1.93 -6.78 -7.60
CA THR A 26 0.88 -7.65 -7.06
C THR A 26 1.09 -9.13 -7.46
N PRO A 27 1.29 -10.05 -6.48
CA PRO A 27 1.32 -11.49 -6.74
C PRO A 27 -0.08 -12.07 -7.02
N GLU A 28 -0.20 -13.34 -7.44
CA GLU A 28 -1.50 -13.96 -7.71
C GLU A 28 -2.44 -14.00 -6.48
N ARG A 29 -1.89 -14.18 -5.27
CA ARG A 29 -2.61 -14.09 -3.99
C ARG A 29 -1.70 -13.67 -2.84
N GLY A 30 -2.27 -13.00 -1.85
CA GLY A 30 -1.64 -12.78 -0.55
C GLY A 30 -1.41 -11.30 -0.23
N LYS A 31 -0.18 -10.96 0.17
CA LYS A 31 0.20 -9.61 0.55
C LYS A 31 1.40 -9.17 -0.27
N VAL A 32 1.39 -7.92 -0.73
CA VAL A 32 2.54 -7.24 -1.33
C VAL A 32 3.04 -6.19 -0.35
N LYS A 33 4.36 -5.97 -0.28
CA LYS A 33 4.97 -5.02 0.65
C LYS A 33 6.00 -4.18 -0.08
N ILE A 34 5.92 -2.87 0.07
CA ILE A 34 6.93 -1.93 -0.45
C ILE A 34 7.42 -1.01 0.66
N THR A 35 8.52 -0.32 0.40
CA THR A 35 8.97 0.82 1.22
C THR A 35 8.94 2.06 0.35
N HIS A 36 8.26 3.12 0.81
CA HIS A 36 8.22 4.42 0.17
C HIS A 36 8.54 5.48 1.21
N ASP A 37 9.57 6.30 0.96
CA ASP A 37 10.03 7.36 1.86
C ASP A 37 10.25 6.91 3.31
N GLY A 38 10.87 5.74 3.45
CA GLY A 38 11.14 5.12 4.76
C GLY A 38 9.93 4.48 5.44
N VAL A 39 8.73 4.60 4.86
CA VAL A 39 7.49 4.01 5.37
C VAL A 39 7.23 2.68 4.67
N ARG A 40 7.04 1.62 5.46
CA ARG A 40 6.62 0.32 4.93
C ARG A 40 5.13 0.36 4.66
N VAL A 41 4.70 -0.07 3.48
CA VAL A 41 3.29 -0.16 3.10
C VAL A 41 2.96 -1.60 2.74
N VAL A 42 1.82 -2.08 3.24
CA VAL A 42 1.32 -3.43 2.99
C VAL A 42 0.05 -3.33 2.15
N GLY A 43 0.07 -3.96 0.98
CA GLY A 43 -1.10 -4.18 0.13
C GLY A 43 -1.70 -5.57 0.33
N LEU A 44 -3.02 -5.66 0.38
CA LEU A 44 -3.78 -6.91 0.37
C LEU A 44 -4.23 -7.22 -1.05
N VAL A 45 -3.95 -8.43 -1.51
CA VAL A 45 -4.29 -8.89 -2.85
C VAL A 45 -5.39 -9.93 -2.78
N VAL A 46 -6.49 -9.68 -3.49
CA VAL A 46 -7.65 -10.55 -3.58
C VAL A 46 -7.93 -10.81 -5.05
N ARG A 47 -7.88 -12.09 -5.47
CA ARG A 47 -8.07 -12.50 -6.87
C ARG A 47 -7.19 -11.63 -7.78
N ASP A 48 -5.87 -11.80 -7.69
CA ASP A 48 -4.90 -11.18 -8.60
C ASP A 48 -4.94 -9.64 -8.69
N ARG A 49 -5.68 -8.97 -7.80
CA ARG A 49 -5.85 -7.52 -7.77
C ARG A 49 -5.59 -6.96 -6.39
N LEU A 50 -4.91 -5.82 -6.34
CA LEU A 50 -4.76 -5.03 -5.13
C LEU A 50 -6.15 -4.56 -4.67
N SER A 51 -6.55 -4.96 -3.46
CA SER A 51 -7.86 -4.68 -2.89
C SER A 51 -7.83 -3.46 -1.96
N THR A 52 -6.82 -3.39 -1.09
CA THR A 52 -6.60 -2.27 -0.15
C THR A 52 -5.14 -2.24 0.25
N PHE A 53 -4.66 -1.11 0.74
CA PHE A 53 -3.32 -0.99 1.32
C PHE A 53 -3.28 -0.01 2.49
N PHE A 54 -2.26 -0.16 3.33
CA PHE A 54 -2.06 0.67 4.51
C PHE A 54 -0.59 0.69 4.92
N PRO A 55 -0.11 1.78 5.53
CA PRO A 55 1.21 1.83 6.14
C PRO A 55 1.28 0.84 7.32
N ALA A 56 2.41 0.17 7.45
CA ALA A 56 2.71 -0.78 8.52
C ALA A 56 3.90 -0.27 9.35
N ARG A 57 3.81 -0.49 10.67
CA ARG A 57 4.96 -0.35 11.58
C ARG A 57 5.86 -1.58 11.48
#